data_AF-A0A7C0WT89-F1
#
_entry.id   AF-A0A7C0WT89-F1
#
_cell.length_a   1.000
_cell.length_b   1.000
_cell.length_c   1.000
_cell.angle_alpha   90.00
_cell.angle_beta   90.00
_cell.angle_gamma   90.00
#
_symmetry.space_group_name_H-M   'P 1'
#
loop_
_entity.id
_entity.type
_entity.pdbx_description
1 polymer ?
#
loop_
_entity_poly.entity_id
_entity_poly.type
_entity_poly.pdbx_seq_one_letter_code
_entity_poly.pdbx_strand_id
1 'polypeptide(L)'
;MNINGTALILYGLALAVGVIVGVLLRKKLVEGNQANIKAQARQIVENAIQEADRLKKEVELQSKEEAYRIKQEVEREIRESKNELKDEQRRLDRKLDEAQNELQVLEKREIGLRERDRQCLAREQAVAAREKELETIIDTQRYKLEKIAGIGRDEAKQLLMDSIESEARMDAAKRLVRIESELKMEADRKGKNILALAISRYAGDYVADKTVSMVPLPSDEMKGRIIGREGRNIRAIEAATGIDIIIDDTPEAVILSGFNPIRREVARLALEQLITDGRIHPARIEEVVAKVTKELEITIREAGEQATFDVGAHGLHVDLINLIGRLKYRTS
;
A
#
# COMPACT_ATOMS: atom_id res chain seq x y z
N MET A 1 6.00 -174.70 80.44
CA MET A 1 7.05 -174.06 79.62
C MET A 1 7.51 -172.83 80.37
N ASN A 2 8.70 -172.94 80.99
CA ASN A 2 9.28 -171.93 81.87
C ASN A 2 9.64 -170.68 81.08
N ILE A 3 8.78 -169.67 81.12
CA ILE A 3 9.19 -168.29 80.90
C ILE A 3 9.61 -167.76 82.26
N ASN A 4 10.93 -167.70 82.42
CA ASN A 4 11.65 -167.29 83.62
C ASN A 4 11.20 -165.90 84.08
N GLY A 5 10.88 -165.76 85.38
CA GLY A 5 10.55 -164.49 86.03
C GLY A 5 11.63 -163.41 85.92
N THR A 6 12.83 -163.75 85.43
CA THR A 6 13.89 -162.82 85.08
C THR A 6 13.55 -161.93 83.88
N ALA A 7 12.75 -162.40 82.92
CA ALA A 7 12.39 -161.61 81.73
C ALA A 7 11.40 -160.46 82.03
N LEU A 8 10.43 -160.70 82.92
CA LEU A 8 9.42 -159.70 83.33
C LEU A 8 10.05 -158.53 84.12
N ILE A 9 11.06 -158.82 84.96
CA ILE A 9 11.81 -157.81 85.69
C ILE A 9 12.64 -156.96 84.72
N LEU A 10 13.27 -157.58 83.72
CA LEU A 10 14.04 -156.89 82.67
C LEU A 10 13.17 -155.95 81.82
N TYR A 11 11.96 -156.35 81.43
CA TYR A 11 11.04 -155.48 80.71
C TYR A 11 10.54 -154.30 81.56
N GLY A 12 10.24 -154.53 82.85
CA GLY A 12 9.85 -153.46 83.77
C GLY A 12 10.97 -152.43 83.99
N LEU A 13 12.22 -152.89 84.10
CA LEU A 13 13.37 -152.01 84.27
C LEU A 13 13.67 -151.21 82.98
N ALA A 14 13.56 -151.84 81.81
CA ALA A 14 13.72 -151.16 80.52
C ALA A 14 12.66 -150.06 80.31
N LEU A 15 11.43 -150.30 80.74
CA LEU A 15 10.33 -149.33 80.62
C LEU A 15 10.52 -148.14 81.58
N ALA A 16 10.96 -148.40 82.82
CA ALA A 16 11.30 -147.35 83.77
C ALA A 16 12.47 -146.48 83.29
N VAL A 17 13.54 -147.10 82.77
CA VAL A 17 14.68 -146.38 82.19
C VAL A 17 14.24 -145.58 80.95
N GLY A 18 13.40 -146.14 80.09
CA GLY A 18 12.84 -145.46 78.92
C GLY A 18 12.01 -144.22 79.27
N VAL A 19 11.19 -144.29 80.33
CA VAL A 19 10.40 -143.15 80.82
C VAL A 19 11.31 -142.07 81.42
N ILE A 20 12.32 -142.44 82.21
CA ILE A 20 13.27 -141.48 82.80
C ILE A 20 14.08 -140.78 81.71
N VAL A 21 14.60 -141.53 80.73
CA VAL A 21 15.34 -140.96 79.59
C VAL A 21 14.43 -140.08 78.74
N GLY A 22 13.18 -140.49 78.51
CA GLY A 22 12.18 -139.69 77.77
C GLY A 22 11.83 -138.37 78.46
N VAL A 23 11.64 -138.37 79.79
CA VAL A 23 11.37 -137.16 80.57
C VAL A 23 12.61 -136.24 80.60
N LEU A 24 13.82 -136.80 80.73
CA LEU A 24 15.06 -136.01 80.69
C LEU A 24 15.31 -135.39 79.31
N LEU A 25 15.10 -136.15 78.22
CA LEU A 25 15.22 -135.63 76.85
C LEU A 25 14.18 -134.56 76.56
N ARG A 26 12.92 -134.76 76.98
CA ARG A 26 11.86 -133.75 76.84
C ARG A 26 12.17 -132.50 77.64
N LYS A 27 12.67 -132.63 78.87
CA LYS A 27 13.10 -131.48 79.69
C LYS A 27 14.23 -130.71 79.01
N LYS A 28 15.24 -131.40 78.47
CA LYS A 28 16.37 -130.77 77.76
C LYS A 28 15.97 -130.11 76.43
N LEU A 29 15.05 -130.72 75.66
CA LEU A 29 14.50 -130.15 74.41
C LEU A 29 13.56 -128.97 74.67
N VAL A 30 12.72 -129.02 75.71
CA VAL A 30 11.81 -127.92 76.07
C VAL A 30 12.61 -126.75 76.66
N GLU A 31 13.60 -127.00 77.51
CA GLU A 31 14.51 -125.96 78.03
C GLU A 31 15.37 -125.37 76.89
N GLY A 32 15.84 -126.18 75.94
CA GLY A 32 16.56 -125.73 74.75
C GLY A 32 15.70 -124.89 73.80
N ASN A 33 14.45 -125.29 73.55
CA ASN A 33 13.51 -124.50 72.75
C ASN A 33 13.08 -123.21 73.46
N GLN A 34 12.89 -123.23 74.79
CA GLN A 34 12.64 -122.01 75.55
C GLN A 34 13.85 -121.07 75.55
N ALA A 35 15.07 -121.61 75.60
CA ALA A 35 16.29 -120.82 75.48
C ALA A 35 16.42 -120.20 74.07
N ASN A 36 16.13 -120.96 73.01
CA ASN A 36 16.12 -120.45 71.64
C ASN A 36 15.01 -119.42 71.38
N ILE A 37 13.79 -119.63 71.89
CA ILE A 37 12.70 -118.65 71.79
C ILE A 37 13.06 -117.37 72.56
N LYS A 38 13.66 -117.49 73.75
CA LYS A 38 14.18 -116.33 74.49
C LYS A 38 15.33 -115.64 73.77
N ALA A 39 16.22 -116.38 73.11
CA ALA A 39 17.31 -115.82 72.32
C ALA A 39 16.80 -115.09 71.06
N GLN A 40 15.85 -115.69 70.32
CA GLN A 40 15.20 -115.05 69.17
C GLN A 40 14.38 -113.83 69.60
N ALA A 41 13.63 -113.90 70.70
CA ALA A 41 12.90 -112.75 71.23
C ALA A 41 13.86 -111.62 71.65
N ARG A 42 15.00 -111.94 72.28
CA ARG A 42 16.06 -110.96 72.59
C ARG A 42 16.65 -110.36 71.32
N GLN A 43 16.92 -111.17 70.30
CA GLN A 43 17.48 -110.69 69.04
C GLN A 43 16.51 -109.82 68.23
N ILE A 44 15.21 -110.14 68.26
CA ILE A 44 14.16 -109.29 67.66
C ILE A 44 14.07 -107.94 68.40
N VAL A 45 14.09 -107.98 69.74
CA VAL A 45 14.09 -106.75 70.55
C VAL A 45 15.35 -105.93 70.30
N GLU A 46 16.52 -106.57 70.23
CA GLU A 46 17.79 -105.91 69.97
C GLU A 46 17.85 -105.32 68.55
N ASN A 47 17.37 -106.04 67.54
CA ASN A 47 17.24 -105.52 66.18
C ASN A 47 16.23 -104.35 66.11
N ALA A 48 15.09 -104.45 66.79
CA ALA A 48 14.09 -103.38 66.86
C ALA A 48 14.66 -102.13 67.56
N ILE A 49 15.48 -102.30 68.60
CA ILE A 49 16.19 -101.19 69.26
C ILE A 49 17.22 -100.57 68.31
N GLN A 50 18.02 -101.38 67.62
CA GLN A 50 19.00 -100.88 66.64
C GLN A 50 18.34 -100.15 65.46
N GLU A 51 17.21 -100.65 64.98
CA GLU A 51 16.44 -100.05 63.90
C GLU A 51 15.74 -98.77 64.34
N ALA A 52 15.18 -98.73 65.55
CA ALA A 52 14.67 -97.50 66.16
C ALA A 52 15.78 -96.44 66.36
N ASP A 53 16.98 -96.85 66.79
CA ASP A 53 18.13 -95.96 66.92
C ASP A 53 18.62 -95.43 65.57
N ARG A 54 18.60 -96.26 64.52
CA ARG A 54 18.90 -95.84 63.14
C ARG A 54 17.86 -94.86 62.62
N LEU A 55 16.58 -95.18 62.74
CA LEU A 55 15.48 -94.33 62.31
C LEU A 55 15.51 -92.98 63.04
N LYS A 56 15.77 -92.98 64.35
CA LYS A 56 15.92 -91.77 65.14
C LYS A 56 17.08 -90.91 64.63
N LYS A 57 18.23 -91.51 64.34
CA LYS A 57 19.39 -90.80 63.77
C LYS A 57 19.11 -90.28 62.37
N GLU A 58 18.40 -91.03 61.54
CA GLU A 58 18.02 -90.63 60.18
C GLU A 58 17.04 -89.46 60.19
N VAL A 59 15.98 -89.52 61.01
CA VAL A 59 15.03 -88.42 61.20
C VAL A 59 15.72 -87.19 61.78
N GLU A 60 16.65 -87.36 62.73
CA GLU A 60 17.44 -86.25 63.28
C GLU A 60 18.36 -85.62 62.23
N LEU A 61 18.96 -86.43 61.34
CA LEU A 61 19.79 -85.95 60.24
C LEU A 61 18.95 -85.21 59.19
N GLN A 62 17.83 -85.79 58.75
CA GLN A 62 16.89 -85.16 57.82
C GLN A 62 16.34 -83.84 58.38
N SER A 63 15.97 -83.82 59.67
CA SER A 63 15.52 -82.59 60.34
C SER A 63 16.63 -81.53 60.38
N LYS A 64 17.89 -81.94 60.60
CA LYS A 64 19.04 -81.04 60.55
C LYS A 64 19.31 -80.53 59.13
N GLU A 65 19.19 -81.38 58.11
CA GLU A 65 19.34 -81.00 56.71
C GLU A 65 18.24 -80.04 56.25
N GLU A 66 16.98 -80.30 56.58
CA GLU A 66 15.86 -79.41 56.29
C GLU A 66 15.99 -78.08 57.03
N ALA A 67 16.34 -78.10 58.32
CA ALA A 67 16.59 -76.88 59.09
C ALA A 67 17.75 -76.07 58.49
N TYR A 68 18.80 -76.75 58.00
CA TYR A 68 19.92 -76.10 57.33
C TYR A 68 19.53 -75.52 55.97
N ARG A 69 18.72 -76.23 55.18
CA ARG A 69 18.21 -75.77 53.88
C ARG A 69 17.32 -74.54 54.05
N ILE A 70 16.37 -74.58 54.99
CA ILE A 70 15.50 -73.44 55.33
C ILE A 70 16.35 -72.26 55.78
N LYS A 71 17.36 -72.49 56.63
CA LYS A 71 18.28 -71.43 57.06
C LYS A 71 19.03 -70.81 55.87
N GLN A 72 19.51 -71.61 54.92
CA GLN A 72 20.18 -71.10 53.73
C GLN A 72 19.24 -70.29 52.81
N GLU A 73 18.01 -70.75 52.61
CA GLU A 73 17.00 -70.03 51.82
C GLU A 73 16.67 -68.67 52.47
N VAL A 74 16.43 -68.65 53.78
CA VAL A 74 16.19 -67.41 54.55
C VAL A 74 17.40 -66.49 54.50
N GLU A 75 18.63 -67.00 54.66
CA GLU A 75 19.84 -66.19 54.54
C GLU A 75 20.02 -65.60 53.13
N ARG A 76 19.59 -66.32 52.09
CA ARG A 76 19.59 -65.83 50.71
C ARG A 76 18.56 -64.73 50.52
N GLU A 77 17.31 -64.96 50.94
CA GLU A 77 16.21 -63.98 50.84
C GLU A 77 16.52 -62.70 51.62
N ILE A 78 17.05 -62.82 52.84
CA ILE A 78 17.51 -61.66 53.64
C ILE A 78 18.62 -60.91 52.89
N ARG A 79 19.54 -61.62 52.22
CA ARG A 79 20.63 -60.99 51.47
C ARG A 79 20.13 -60.27 50.23
N GLU A 80 19.18 -60.86 49.50
CA GLU A 80 18.52 -60.26 48.35
C GLU A 80 17.73 -59.02 48.75
N SER A 81 16.85 -59.13 49.75
CA SER A 81 16.09 -58.01 50.30
C SER A 81 16.99 -56.89 50.83
N LYS A 82 18.11 -57.23 51.50
CA LYS A 82 19.09 -56.24 51.96
C LYS A 82 19.80 -55.52 50.80
N ASN A 83 20.02 -56.19 49.67
CA ASN A 83 20.61 -55.57 48.50
C ASN A 83 19.60 -54.66 47.79
N GLU A 84 18.35 -55.10 47.64
CA GLU A 84 17.26 -54.29 47.09
C GLU A 84 17.03 -53.02 47.91
N LEU A 85 16.95 -53.13 49.23
CA LEU A 85 16.82 -51.99 50.14
C LEU A 85 17.99 -51.02 50.01
N LYS A 86 19.23 -51.51 49.85
CA LYS A 86 20.40 -50.66 49.64
C LYS A 86 20.35 -49.91 48.32
N ASP A 87 19.88 -50.57 47.26
CA ASP A 87 19.79 -49.95 45.94
C ASP A 87 18.64 -48.92 45.88
N GLU A 88 17.52 -49.20 46.53
CA GLU A 88 16.44 -48.24 46.72
C GLU A 88 16.89 -47.03 47.55
N GLN A 89 17.61 -47.27 48.66
CA GLN A 89 18.17 -46.20 49.49
C GLN A 89 19.13 -45.32 48.68
N ARG A 90 20.05 -45.92 47.90
CA ARG A 90 20.93 -45.17 47.00
C ARG A 90 20.18 -44.34 45.97
N ARG A 91 19.06 -44.86 45.44
CA ARG A 91 18.22 -44.14 44.48
C ARG A 91 17.50 -42.96 45.14
N LEU A 92 17.04 -43.14 46.38
CA LEU A 92 16.43 -42.07 47.18
C LEU A 92 17.45 -40.99 47.53
N ASP A 93 18.66 -41.37 47.95
CA ASP A 93 19.74 -40.43 48.27
C ASP A 93 20.10 -39.58 47.05
N ARG A 94 20.24 -40.19 45.86
CA ARG A 94 20.48 -39.44 44.61
C ARG A 94 19.37 -38.44 44.29
N LYS A 95 18.11 -38.85 44.44
CA LYS A 95 16.96 -37.94 44.22
C LYS A 95 16.93 -36.81 45.24
N LEU A 96 17.32 -37.09 46.48
CA LEU A 96 17.42 -36.09 47.54
C LEU A 96 18.50 -35.06 47.19
N ASP A 97 19.67 -35.52 46.76
CA ASP A 97 20.78 -34.66 46.33
C ASP A 97 20.39 -33.82 45.10
N GLU A 98 19.73 -34.41 44.11
CA GLU A 98 19.20 -33.70 42.94
C GLU A 98 18.21 -32.60 43.34
N ALA A 99 17.24 -32.93 44.18
CA ALA A 99 16.24 -31.98 44.68
C ALA A 99 16.88 -30.85 45.52
N GLN A 100 17.86 -31.16 46.35
CA GLN A 100 18.61 -30.16 47.13
C GLN A 100 19.40 -29.22 46.22
N ASN A 101 20.04 -29.75 45.18
CA ASN A 101 20.76 -28.93 44.21
C ASN A 101 19.81 -28.00 43.43
N GLU A 102 18.66 -28.51 42.99
CA GLU A 102 17.63 -27.70 42.34
C GLU A 102 17.11 -26.59 43.27
N LEU A 103 16.86 -26.92 44.54
CA LEU A 103 16.40 -25.95 45.54
C LEU A 103 17.42 -24.82 45.71
N GLN A 104 18.71 -25.13 45.82
CA GLN A 104 19.77 -24.12 45.93
C GLN A 104 19.88 -23.24 44.68
N VAL A 105 19.69 -23.81 43.49
CA VAL A 105 19.68 -23.05 42.23
C VAL A 105 18.47 -22.10 42.19
N LEU A 106 17.30 -22.57 42.62
CA LEU A 106 16.08 -21.75 42.69
C LEU A 106 16.23 -20.62 43.71
N GLU A 107 16.76 -20.89 44.90
CA GLU A 107 17.01 -19.85 45.92
C GLU A 107 17.98 -18.78 45.40
N LYS A 108 19.09 -19.18 44.77
CA LYS A 108 20.03 -18.22 44.14
C LYS A 108 19.35 -17.37 43.08
N ARG A 109 18.49 -17.99 42.26
CA ARG A 109 17.73 -17.29 41.22
C ARG A 109 16.72 -16.31 41.82
N GLU A 110 16.03 -16.70 42.89
CA GLU A 110 15.07 -15.86 43.60
C GLU A 110 15.76 -14.63 44.21
N ILE A 111 16.90 -14.82 44.88
CA ILE A 111 17.70 -13.72 45.40
C ILE A 111 18.12 -12.76 44.28
N GLY A 112 18.60 -13.31 43.15
CA GLY A 112 18.97 -12.51 41.98
C GLY A 112 17.81 -11.73 41.35
N LEU A 113 16.60 -12.31 41.34
CA LEU A 113 15.39 -11.62 40.87
C LEU A 113 14.97 -10.50 41.82
N ARG A 114 14.94 -10.75 43.13
CA ARG A 114 14.59 -9.75 44.14
C ARG A 114 15.53 -8.54 44.10
N GLU A 115 16.82 -8.77 43.86
CA GLU A 115 17.80 -7.68 43.71
C GLU A 115 17.55 -6.85 42.45
N ARG A 116 17.24 -7.51 41.32
CA ARG A 116 16.87 -6.79 40.08
C ARG A 116 15.58 -5.98 40.24
N ASP A 117 14.57 -6.53 40.89
CA ASP A 117 13.31 -5.83 41.13
C ASP A 117 13.53 -4.56 41.98
N ARG A 118 14.36 -4.67 43.03
CA ARG A 118 14.77 -3.50 43.82
C ARG A 118 15.50 -2.46 42.99
N GLN A 119 16.42 -2.88 42.13
CA GLN A 119 17.14 -1.96 41.24
C GLN A 119 16.22 -1.28 40.22
N CYS A 120 15.24 -2.02 39.67
CA CYS A 120 14.23 -1.46 38.77
C CYS A 120 13.36 -0.42 39.48
N LEU A 121 12.83 -0.74 40.66
CA LEU A 121 12.03 0.21 41.47
C LEU A 121 12.82 1.47 41.81
N ALA A 122 14.09 1.33 42.20
CA ALA A 122 14.95 2.48 42.50
C ALA A 122 15.19 3.36 41.25
N ARG A 123 15.36 2.74 40.07
CA ARG A 123 15.49 3.48 38.80
C ARG A 123 14.21 4.18 38.41
N GLU A 124 13.06 3.54 38.53
CA GLU A 124 11.76 4.16 38.24
C GLU A 124 11.52 5.39 39.12
N GLN A 125 11.80 5.29 40.43
CA GLN A 125 11.69 6.43 41.33
C GLN A 125 12.65 7.57 40.97
N ALA A 126 13.89 7.24 40.59
CA ALA A 126 14.87 8.24 40.16
C ALA A 126 14.47 8.93 38.84
N VAL A 127 13.88 8.19 37.90
CA VAL A 127 13.37 8.73 36.64
C VAL A 127 12.18 9.66 36.92
N ALA A 128 11.20 9.22 37.72
CA ALA A 128 10.05 10.04 38.07
C ALA A 128 10.44 11.33 38.79
N ALA A 129 11.44 11.28 39.67
CA ALA A 129 11.98 12.48 40.32
C ALA A 129 12.62 13.45 39.31
N ARG A 130 13.42 12.94 38.37
CA ARG A 130 14.02 13.75 37.30
C ARG A 130 13.01 14.36 36.35
N GLU A 131 11.96 13.62 35.99
CA GLU A 131 10.87 14.14 35.15
C GLU A 131 10.19 15.34 35.81
N LYS A 132 9.89 15.23 37.11
CA LYS A 132 9.32 16.33 37.89
C LYS A 132 10.26 17.54 37.97
N GLU A 133 11.56 17.32 38.20
CA GLU A 133 12.56 18.39 38.17
C GLU A 133 12.62 19.07 36.79
N LEU A 134 12.64 18.29 35.71
CA LEU A 134 12.67 18.83 34.34
C LEU A 134 11.44 19.67 34.04
N GLU A 135 10.25 19.24 34.44
CA GLU A 135 9.01 19.99 34.27
C GLU A 135 9.09 21.35 35.00
N THR A 136 9.55 21.36 36.26
CA THR A 136 9.74 22.62 37.00
C THR A 136 10.77 23.55 36.35
N ILE A 137 11.85 23.01 35.79
CA ILE A 137 12.86 23.79 35.07
C ILE A 137 12.27 24.38 33.79
N ILE A 138 11.52 23.59 33.01
CA ILE A 138 10.87 24.06 31.78
C ILE A 138 9.91 25.20 32.08
N ASP A 139 9.08 25.07 33.12
CA ASP A 139 8.14 26.12 33.51
C ASP A 139 8.86 27.38 33.99
N THR A 140 9.95 27.21 34.76
CA THR A 140 10.77 28.35 35.19
C THR A 140 11.43 29.06 34.00
N GLN A 141 11.91 28.31 33.00
CA GLN A 141 12.50 28.88 31.79
C GLN A 141 11.45 29.59 30.93
N ARG A 142 10.25 28.99 30.79
CA ARG A 142 9.12 29.63 30.12
C ARG A 142 8.76 30.96 30.77
N TYR A 143 8.60 30.96 32.09
CA TYR A 143 8.30 32.18 32.85
C TYR A 143 9.40 33.25 32.68
N LYS A 144 10.68 32.86 32.70
CA LYS A 144 11.79 33.79 32.45
C LYS A 144 11.78 34.33 31.02
N LEU A 145 11.51 33.48 30.02
CA LEU A 145 11.42 33.90 28.62
C LEU A 145 10.23 34.85 28.41
N GLU A 146 9.07 34.58 28.99
CA GLU A 146 7.92 35.48 28.99
C GLU A 146 8.29 36.84 29.61
N LYS A 147 9.02 36.83 30.73
CA LYS A 147 9.46 38.06 31.39
C LYS A 147 10.53 38.84 30.61
N ILE A 148 11.42 38.16 29.89
CA ILE A 148 12.48 38.78 29.07
C ILE A 148 11.89 39.32 27.76
N ALA A 149 10.98 38.59 27.13
CA ALA A 149 10.36 38.99 25.87
C ALA A 149 9.34 40.12 26.04
N GLY A 150 8.82 40.33 27.26
CA GLY A 150 7.85 41.40 27.56
C GLY A 150 6.49 41.23 26.89
N ILE A 151 6.25 40.09 26.26
CA ILE A 151 5.04 39.70 25.55
C ILE A 151 4.58 38.33 26.05
N GLY A 152 3.27 38.15 26.23
CA GLY A 152 2.71 36.86 26.66
C GLY A 152 2.81 35.80 25.56
N ARG A 153 2.73 34.51 25.92
CA ARG A 153 2.77 33.39 24.96
C ARG A 153 1.75 33.54 23.81
N ASP A 154 0.53 33.96 24.14
CA ASP A 154 -0.54 34.14 23.17
C ASP A 154 -0.28 35.34 22.25
N GLU A 155 0.33 36.39 22.78
CA GLU A 155 0.71 37.59 22.02
C GLU A 155 1.89 37.31 21.07
N ALA A 156 2.89 36.55 21.51
CA ALA A 156 3.99 36.09 20.66
C ALA A 156 3.50 35.18 19.52
N LYS A 157 2.53 34.30 19.83
CA LYS A 157 1.89 33.44 18.82
C LYS A 157 1.12 34.28 17.80
N GLN A 158 0.38 35.30 18.26
CA GLN A 158 -0.37 36.18 17.37
C GLN A 158 0.54 36.97 16.43
N LEU A 159 1.61 37.58 16.97
CA LEU A 159 2.60 38.30 16.17
C LEU A 159 3.27 37.42 15.11
N LEU A 160 3.58 36.16 15.44
CA LEU A 160 4.14 35.22 14.48
C LEU A 160 3.13 34.89 13.36
N MET A 161 1.86 34.67 13.71
CA MET A 161 0.81 34.40 12.74
C MET A 161 0.60 35.59 11.80
N ASP A 162 0.56 36.81 12.35
CA ASP A 162 0.40 38.03 11.57
C ASP A 162 1.60 38.27 10.63
N SER A 163 2.82 37.94 11.08
CA SER A 163 4.04 37.96 10.25
C SER A 163 3.95 37.00 9.07
N ILE A 164 3.58 35.74 9.33
CA ILE A 164 3.45 34.71 8.29
C ILE A 164 2.36 35.10 7.29
N GLU A 165 1.23 35.63 7.77
CA GLU A 165 0.14 36.07 6.90
C GLU A 165 0.57 37.24 6.01
N SER A 166 1.30 38.22 6.56
CA SER A 166 1.83 39.35 5.80
C SER A 166 2.79 38.91 4.69
N GLU A 167 3.71 37.99 5.00
CA GLU A 167 4.66 37.43 4.03
C GLU A 167 3.94 36.65 2.92
N ALA A 168 2.98 35.80 3.27
CA ALA A 168 2.17 35.05 2.31
C ALA A 168 1.37 35.98 1.38
N ARG A 169 0.78 37.06 1.90
CA ARG A 169 0.08 38.09 1.10
C ARG A 169 1.03 38.79 0.13
N MET A 170 2.24 39.13 0.57
CA MET A 170 3.23 39.79 -0.28
C MET A 170 3.67 38.90 -1.44
N ASP A 171 3.90 37.61 -1.20
CA ASP A 171 4.30 36.67 -2.25
C ASP A 171 3.16 36.35 -3.23
N ALA A 172 1.92 36.24 -2.72
CA ALA A 172 0.73 36.13 -3.56
C ALA A 172 0.59 37.35 -4.49
N ALA A 173 0.79 38.57 -3.97
CA ALA A 173 0.73 39.80 -4.76
C ALA A 173 1.79 39.83 -5.87
N LYS A 174 3.05 39.48 -5.57
CA LYS A 174 4.13 39.39 -6.57
C LYS A 174 3.77 38.40 -7.69
N ARG A 175 3.20 37.25 -7.33
CA ARG A 175 2.81 36.22 -8.29
C ARG A 175 1.66 36.68 -9.17
N LEU A 176 0.68 37.37 -8.60
CA LEU A 176 -0.48 37.90 -9.32
C LEU A 176 -0.05 38.93 -10.37
N VAL A 177 0.83 39.88 -10.01
CA VAL A 177 1.37 40.88 -10.95
C VAL A 177 2.12 40.22 -12.11
N ARG A 178 2.87 39.14 -11.85
CA ARG A 178 3.57 38.39 -12.91
C ARG A 178 2.58 37.74 -13.87
N ILE A 179 1.58 37.03 -13.34
CA ILE A 179 0.54 36.36 -14.13
C ILE A 179 -0.22 37.37 -14.99
N GLU A 180 -0.59 38.52 -14.43
CA GLU A 180 -1.31 39.56 -15.17
C GLU A 180 -0.48 40.13 -16.34
N SER A 181 0.80 40.39 -16.11
CA SER A 181 1.73 40.86 -17.15
C SER A 181 1.87 39.84 -18.29
N GLU A 182 2.07 38.56 -17.95
CA GLU A 182 2.17 37.46 -18.92
C GLU A 182 0.89 37.33 -19.76
N LEU A 183 -0.28 37.34 -19.11
CA LEU A 183 -1.59 37.30 -19.78
C LEU A 183 -1.78 38.47 -20.73
N LYS A 184 -1.41 39.69 -20.33
CA LYS A 184 -1.56 40.88 -21.16
C LYS A 184 -0.68 40.81 -22.42
N MET A 185 0.56 40.36 -22.29
CA MET A 185 1.46 40.15 -23.43
C MET A 185 0.93 39.06 -24.37
N GLU A 186 0.44 37.94 -23.83
CA GLU A 186 -0.08 36.86 -24.66
C GLU A 186 -1.40 37.24 -25.35
N ALA A 187 -2.27 37.97 -24.66
CA ALA A 187 -3.51 38.51 -25.23
C ALA A 187 -3.23 39.47 -26.38
N ASP A 188 -2.27 40.41 -26.22
CA ASP A 188 -1.88 41.33 -27.30
C ASP A 188 -1.33 40.56 -28.52
N ARG A 189 -0.46 39.56 -28.29
CA ARG A 189 0.08 38.73 -29.36
C ARG A 189 -1.02 37.95 -30.09
N LYS A 190 -1.94 37.32 -29.35
CA LYS A 190 -3.09 36.59 -29.94
C LYS A 190 -4.01 37.53 -30.70
N GLY A 191 -4.32 38.71 -30.14
CA GLY A 191 -5.14 39.72 -30.80
C GLY A 191 -4.56 40.18 -32.13
N LYS A 192 -3.26 40.51 -32.16
CA LYS A 192 -2.55 40.87 -33.38
C LYS A 192 -2.57 39.76 -34.43
N ASN A 193 -2.40 38.50 -34.01
CA ASN A 193 -2.46 37.36 -34.93
C ASN A 193 -3.85 37.16 -35.53
N ILE A 194 -4.90 37.31 -34.71
CA ILE A 194 -6.30 37.21 -35.18
C ILE A 194 -6.59 38.33 -36.20
N LEU A 195 -6.18 39.57 -35.90
CA LEU A 195 -6.35 40.70 -36.82
C LEU A 195 -5.58 40.48 -38.14
N ALA A 196 -4.33 40.04 -38.06
CA ALA A 196 -3.52 39.74 -39.24
C ALA A 196 -4.17 38.66 -40.11
N LEU A 197 -4.71 37.60 -39.49
CA LEU A 197 -5.41 36.52 -40.19
C LEU A 197 -6.74 36.99 -40.81
N ALA A 198 -7.47 37.88 -40.13
CA ALA A 198 -8.69 38.45 -40.68
C ALA A 198 -8.37 39.32 -41.90
N ILE A 199 -7.38 40.21 -41.80
CA ILE A 199 -6.96 41.05 -42.92
C ILE A 199 -6.51 40.19 -44.11
N SER A 200 -5.66 39.18 -43.88
CA SER A 200 -5.16 38.34 -44.98
C SER A 200 -6.27 37.57 -45.70
N ARG A 201 -7.34 37.20 -45.00
CA ARG A 201 -8.48 36.48 -45.60
C ARG A 201 -9.46 37.38 -46.36
N TYR A 202 -9.70 38.60 -45.88
CA TYR A 202 -10.76 39.46 -46.42
C TYR A 202 -10.27 40.64 -47.28
N ALA A 203 -8.98 40.97 -47.26
CA ALA A 203 -8.45 42.14 -47.96
C ALA A 203 -8.54 42.06 -49.49
N GLY A 204 -8.42 40.87 -50.09
CA GLY A 204 -8.50 40.73 -51.55
C GLY A 204 -9.91 41.05 -52.07
N ASP A 205 -10.89 40.27 -51.61
CA ASP A 205 -12.26 40.32 -52.13
C ASP A 205 -12.98 41.63 -51.77
N TYR A 206 -12.80 42.14 -50.54
CA TYR A 206 -13.50 43.37 -50.10
C TYR A 206 -12.94 44.64 -50.75
N VAL A 207 -11.65 44.66 -51.11
CA VAL A 207 -11.03 45.83 -51.75
C VAL A 207 -11.39 45.85 -53.23
N ALA A 208 -11.33 44.73 -53.94
CA ALA A 208 -11.64 44.66 -55.37
C ALA A 208 -13.04 45.22 -55.68
N ASP A 209 -14.08 44.73 -55.01
CA ASP A 209 -15.48 45.17 -55.21
C ASP A 209 -15.69 46.67 -54.93
N LYS A 210 -14.87 47.27 -54.07
CA LYS A 210 -15.01 48.67 -53.66
C LYS A 210 -14.02 49.62 -54.32
N THR A 211 -13.02 49.15 -55.06
CA THR A 211 -12.01 50.01 -55.69
C THR A 211 -12.17 50.22 -57.19
N VAL A 212 -12.97 49.39 -57.86
CA VAL A 212 -13.22 49.50 -59.30
C VAL A 212 -14.67 49.79 -59.63
N SER A 213 -14.93 50.57 -60.67
CA SER A 213 -16.27 50.80 -61.23
C SER A 213 -16.23 50.65 -62.75
N MET A 214 -17.20 49.92 -63.31
CA MET A 214 -17.27 49.66 -64.76
C MET A 214 -18.24 50.64 -65.42
N VAL A 215 -17.82 51.24 -66.54
CA VAL A 215 -18.67 52.10 -67.37
C VAL A 215 -18.88 51.42 -68.74
N PRO A 216 -20.13 51.10 -69.11
CA PRO A 216 -20.43 50.53 -70.43
C PRO A 216 -20.29 51.59 -71.52
N LEU A 217 -19.74 51.20 -72.66
CA LEU A 217 -19.57 52.03 -73.86
C LEU A 217 -20.51 51.55 -74.97
N PRO A 218 -21.10 52.48 -75.76
CA PRO A 218 -22.01 52.13 -76.85
C PRO A 218 -21.31 51.53 -78.09
N SER A 219 -20.00 51.72 -78.25
CA SER A 219 -19.19 51.15 -79.34
C SER A 219 -17.70 51.26 -79.08
N ASP A 220 -16.89 50.43 -79.74
CA ASP A 220 -15.42 50.54 -79.73
C ASP A 220 -14.90 51.83 -80.37
N GLU A 221 -15.67 52.47 -81.26
CA GLU A 221 -15.35 53.79 -81.77
C GLU A 221 -15.33 54.84 -80.64
N MET A 222 -16.27 54.71 -79.68
CA MET A 222 -16.30 55.56 -78.48
C MET A 222 -15.10 55.30 -77.57
N LYS A 223 -14.66 54.04 -77.44
CA LYS A 223 -13.43 53.66 -76.73
C LYS A 223 -12.21 54.37 -77.33
N GLY A 224 -12.10 54.40 -78.66
CA GLY A 224 -11.05 55.14 -79.38
C GLY A 224 -11.08 56.66 -79.14
N ARG A 225 -12.27 57.27 -79.07
CA ARG A 225 -12.43 58.71 -78.77
C ARG A 225 -12.08 59.06 -77.32
N ILE A 226 -12.39 58.18 -76.37
CA ILE A 226 -12.02 58.33 -74.95
C ILE A 226 -10.51 58.28 -74.78
N ILE A 227 -9.81 57.38 -75.49
CA ILE A 227 -8.33 57.35 -75.53
C ILE A 227 -7.78 58.65 -76.12
N GLY A 228 -8.27 59.02 -77.31
CA GLY A 228 -7.73 60.14 -78.07
C GLY A 228 -6.34 59.85 -78.65
N ARG A 229 -5.85 60.74 -79.51
CA ARG A 229 -4.50 60.59 -80.12
C ARG A 229 -3.44 60.60 -79.00
N GLU A 230 -2.63 59.55 -78.93
CA GLU A 230 -1.58 59.35 -77.92
C GLU A 230 -2.09 59.30 -76.46
N GLY A 231 -3.35 58.96 -76.22
CA GLY A 231 -3.91 58.88 -74.86
C GLY A 231 -4.22 60.25 -74.24
N ARG A 232 -4.19 61.34 -75.02
CA ARG A 232 -4.36 62.71 -74.52
C ARG A 232 -5.67 62.94 -73.77
N ASN A 233 -6.74 62.25 -74.17
CA ASN A 233 -8.07 62.43 -73.59
C ASN A 233 -8.18 61.66 -72.27
N ILE A 234 -7.68 60.42 -72.21
CA ILE A 234 -7.59 59.67 -70.95
C ILE A 234 -6.76 60.43 -69.92
N ARG A 235 -5.57 60.90 -70.28
CA ARG A 235 -4.72 61.66 -69.35
C ARG A 235 -5.40 62.94 -68.85
N ALA A 236 -6.20 63.59 -69.69
CA ALA A 236 -6.97 64.76 -69.26
C ALA A 236 -8.08 64.39 -68.27
N ILE A 237 -8.76 63.25 -68.46
CA ILE A 237 -9.78 62.75 -67.51
C ILE A 237 -9.12 62.31 -66.20
N GLU A 238 -8.00 61.58 -66.27
CA GLU A 238 -7.22 61.15 -65.11
C GLU A 238 -6.69 62.34 -64.32
N ALA A 239 -6.17 63.38 -65.00
CA ALA A 239 -5.69 64.59 -64.36
C ALA A 239 -6.83 65.42 -63.73
N ALA A 240 -7.99 65.51 -64.38
CA ALA A 240 -9.13 66.28 -63.89
C ALA A 240 -9.84 65.59 -62.71
N THR A 241 -9.94 64.27 -62.72
CA THR A 241 -10.69 63.49 -61.71
C THR A 241 -9.78 62.89 -60.62
N GLY A 242 -8.51 62.65 -60.93
CA GLY A 242 -7.56 61.96 -60.06
C GLY A 242 -7.88 60.47 -59.86
N ILE A 243 -8.47 59.83 -60.88
CA ILE A 243 -8.83 58.41 -60.93
C ILE A 243 -8.16 57.80 -62.15
N ASP A 244 -7.58 56.62 -62.01
CA ASP A 244 -6.90 55.92 -63.09
C ASP A 244 -7.93 55.19 -63.97
N ILE A 245 -7.77 55.29 -65.29
CA ILE A 245 -8.69 54.68 -66.25
C ILE A 245 -7.97 53.51 -66.94
N ILE A 246 -8.41 52.30 -66.61
CA ILE A 246 -7.84 51.07 -67.15
C ILE A 246 -8.65 50.66 -68.38
N ILE A 247 -7.94 50.53 -69.51
CA ILE A 247 -8.48 50.03 -70.76
C ILE A 247 -7.85 48.67 -71.01
N ASP A 248 -8.70 47.64 -70.99
CA ASP A 248 -8.32 46.24 -71.19
C ASP A 248 -9.02 45.65 -72.42
N ASP A 249 -8.80 44.36 -72.69
CA ASP A 249 -9.38 43.58 -73.79
C ASP A 249 -10.89 43.34 -73.63
N THR A 250 -11.51 43.82 -72.54
CA THR A 250 -12.97 43.80 -72.37
C THR A 250 -13.65 44.66 -73.46
N PRO A 251 -14.51 44.07 -74.31
CA PRO A 251 -15.24 44.80 -75.33
C PRO A 251 -16.26 45.74 -74.67
N GLU A 252 -16.51 46.90 -75.28
CA GLU A 252 -17.62 47.79 -74.91
C GLU A 252 -17.62 48.28 -73.44
N ALA A 253 -16.49 48.27 -72.73
CA ALA A 253 -16.41 48.79 -71.35
C ALA A 253 -15.04 49.39 -71.00
N VAL A 254 -15.04 50.28 -70.01
CA VAL A 254 -13.84 50.88 -69.42
C VAL A 254 -13.91 50.75 -67.90
N ILE A 255 -12.76 50.48 -67.27
CA ILE A 255 -12.66 50.28 -65.82
C ILE A 255 -12.07 51.53 -65.17
N LEU A 256 -12.78 52.09 -64.20
CA LEU A 256 -12.31 53.18 -63.34
C LEU A 256 -11.70 52.59 -62.08
N SER A 257 -10.42 52.86 -61.82
CA SER A 257 -9.68 52.39 -60.65
C SER A 257 -9.26 53.56 -59.78
N GLY A 258 -9.63 53.53 -58.50
CA GLY A 258 -9.12 54.52 -57.56
C GLY A 258 -9.77 54.48 -56.19
N PHE A 259 -9.03 54.81 -55.13
CA PHE A 259 -9.47 54.62 -53.74
C PHE A 259 -10.53 55.60 -53.25
N ASN A 260 -10.70 56.76 -53.90
CA ASN A 260 -11.66 57.78 -53.48
C ASN A 260 -13.02 57.56 -54.18
N PRO A 261 -14.08 57.12 -53.45
CA PRO A 261 -15.36 56.80 -54.06
C PRO A 261 -16.05 58.01 -54.70
N ILE A 262 -15.89 59.20 -54.12
CA ILE A 262 -16.51 60.43 -54.64
C ILE A 262 -15.86 60.81 -55.96
N ARG A 263 -14.53 60.77 -56.04
CA ARG A 263 -13.80 61.07 -57.28
C ARG A 263 -14.11 60.04 -58.36
N ARG A 264 -14.27 58.76 -57.99
CA ARG A 264 -14.65 57.70 -58.92
C ARG A 264 -16.05 57.91 -59.48
N GLU A 265 -16.98 58.36 -58.64
CA GLU A 265 -18.33 58.70 -59.07
C GLU A 265 -18.36 59.93 -59.98
N VAL A 266 -17.56 60.97 -59.68
CA VAL A 266 -17.37 62.10 -60.60
C VAL A 266 -16.85 61.63 -61.95
N ALA A 267 -15.84 60.75 -61.97
CA ALA A 267 -15.29 60.20 -63.21
C ALA A 267 -16.33 59.37 -63.99
N ARG A 268 -17.15 58.57 -63.30
CA ARG A 268 -18.25 57.79 -63.90
C ARG A 268 -19.28 58.67 -64.58
N LEU A 269 -19.83 59.65 -63.85
CA LEU A 269 -20.85 60.57 -64.35
C LEU A 269 -20.30 61.48 -65.47
N ALA A 270 -19.06 61.95 -65.34
CA ALA A 270 -18.40 62.73 -66.39
C ALA A 270 -18.21 61.92 -67.67
N LEU A 271 -17.81 60.65 -67.57
CA LEU A 271 -17.72 59.76 -68.73
C LEU A 271 -19.08 59.53 -69.38
N GLU A 272 -20.14 59.23 -68.61
CA GLU A 272 -21.50 59.04 -69.14
C GLU A 272 -22.00 60.28 -69.89
N GLN A 273 -21.75 61.47 -69.35
CA GLN A 273 -22.12 62.74 -69.99
C GLN A 273 -21.31 63.01 -71.26
N LEU A 274 -20.00 62.74 -71.25
CA LEU A 274 -19.12 62.87 -72.42
C LEU A 274 -19.47 61.89 -73.54
N ILE A 275 -19.86 60.65 -73.18
CA ILE A 275 -20.33 59.63 -74.13
C ILE A 275 -21.62 60.09 -74.81
N THR A 276 -22.56 60.64 -74.03
CA THR A 276 -23.84 61.13 -74.53
C THR A 276 -23.66 62.36 -75.45
N ASP A 277 -22.75 63.26 -75.11
CA ASP A 277 -22.42 64.46 -75.91
C ASP A 277 -21.59 64.11 -77.18
N GLY A 278 -20.83 63.00 -77.15
CA GLY A 278 -20.05 62.48 -78.27
C GLY A 278 -18.80 63.31 -78.64
N ARG A 279 -18.54 64.40 -77.91
CA ARG A 279 -17.41 65.34 -78.10
C ARG A 279 -16.41 65.22 -76.95
N ILE A 280 -15.27 64.58 -77.21
CA ILE A 280 -14.25 64.31 -76.19
C ILE A 280 -12.94 65.01 -76.56
N HIS A 281 -12.64 66.12 -75.88
CA HIS A 281 -11.37 66.86 -75.97
C HIS A 281 -11.03 67.51 -74.62
N PRO A 282 -9.75 67.83 -74.34
CA PRO A 282 -9.31 68.24 -73.00
C PRO A 282 -10.12 69.38 -72.35
N ALA A 283 -10.36 70.47 -73.09
CA ALA A 283 -11.13 71.60 -72.55
C ALA A 283 -12.58 71.24 -72.16
N ARG A 284 -13.23 70.34 -72.92
CA ARG A 284 -14.59 69.88 -72.61
C ARG A 284 -14.61 68.91 -71.43
N ILE A 285 -13.59 68.06 -71.32
CA ILE A 285 -13.42 67.15 -70.18
C ILE A 285 -13.34 67.95 -68.88
N GLU A 286 -12.48 68.97 -68.83
CA GLU A 286 -12.34 69.83 -67.64
C GLU A 286 -13.67 70.54 -67.28
N GLU A 287 -14.38 71.07 -68.29
CA GLU A 287 -15.68 71.71 -68.10
C GLU A 287 -16.73 70.75 -67.53
N VAL A 288 -16.85 69.55 -68.12
CA VAL A 288 -17.83 68.53 -67.70
C VAL A 288 -17.49 68.02 -66.31
N VAL A 289 -16.22 67.73 -66.01
CA VAL A 289 -15.79 67.29 -64.67
C VAL A 289 -16.10 68.36 -63.62
N ALA A 290 -15.84 69.64 -63.91
CA ALA A 290 -16.15 70.74 -62.99
C ALA A 290 -17.67 70.89 -62.76
N LYS A 291 -18.48 70.69 -63.80
CA LYS A 291 -19.94 70.72 -63.70
C LYS A 291 -20.48 69.56 -62.86
N VAL A 292 -20.08 68.32 -63.19
CA VAL A 292 -20.47 67.10 -62.47
C VAL A 292 -20.04 67.16 -61.01
N THR A 293 -18.85 67.71 -60.71
CA THR A 293 -18.39 67.89 -59.32
C THR A 293 -19.37 68.73 -58.51
N LYS A 294 -19.85 69.85 -59.06
CA LYS A 294 -20.84 70.72 -58.39
C LYS A 294 -22.20 70.03 -58.23
N GLU A 295 -22.66 69.31 -59.26
CA GLU A 295 -23.93 68.56 -59.20
C GLU A 295 -23.87 67.45 -58.15
N LEU A 296 -22.73 66.76 -58.06
CA LEU A 296 -22.51 65.72 -57.07
C LEU A 296 -22.46 66.29 -55.64
N GLU A 297 -21.84 67.46 -55.43
CA GLU A 297 -21.83 68.13 -54.13
C GLU A 297 -23.26 68.48 -53.64
N ILE A 298 -24.13 68.94 -54.54
CA ILE A 298 -25.54 69.18 -54.23
C ILE A 298 -26.23 67.87 -53.85
N THR A 299 -26.04 66.82 -54.66
CA THR A 299 -26.64 65.50 -54.42
C THR A 299 -26.17 64.88 -53.09
N ILE A 300 -24.88 65.05 -52.74
CA ILE A 300 -24.31 64.64 -51.45
C ILE A 300 -25.04 65.36 -50.33
N ARG A 301 -25.20 66.68 -50.44
CA ARG A 301 -25.87 67.48 -49.42
C ARG A 301 -27.33 67.06 -49.24
N GLU A 302 -28.09 66.93 -50.33
CA GLU A 302 -29.48 66.48 -50.31
C GLU A 302 -29.63 65.09 -49.68
N ALA A 303 -28.73 64.15 -50.02
CA ALA A 303 -28.72 62.82 -49.42
C ALA A 303 -28.43 62.87 -47.91
N GLY A 304 -27.54 63.77 -47.47
CA GLY A 304 -27.27 64.01 -46.06
C GLY A 304 -28.49 64.59 -45.33
N GLU A 305 -29.13 65.60 -45.92
CA GLU A 305 -30.33 66.24 -45.36
C GLU A 305 -31.47 65.22 -45.22
N GLN A 306 -31.72 64.43 -46.26
CA GLN A 306 -32.72 63.36 -46.22
C GLN A 306 -32.39 62.30 -45.15
N ALA A 307 -31.14 61.84 -45.09
CA ALA A 307 -30.73 60.84 -44.09
C ALA A 307 -30.93 61.36 -42.66
N THR A 308 -30.60 62.63 -42.39
CA THR A 308 -30.81 63.25 -41.06
C THR A 308 -32.28 63.47 -40.74
N PHE A 309 -33.10 63.72 -41.76
CA PHE A 309 -34.55 63.82 -41.62
C PHE A 309 -35.17 62.47 -41.25
N ASP A 310 -34.82 61.41 -41.98
CA ASP A 310 -35.39 60.06 -41.77
C ASP A 310 -35.08 59.49 -40.37
N VAL A 311 -33.93 59.84 -39.80
CA VAL A 311 -33.53 59.41 -38.44
C VAL A 311 -33.94 60.40 -37.34
N GLY A 312 -34.60 61.52 -37.69
CA GLY A 312 -35.05 62.53 -36.73
C GLY A 312 -33.95 63.35 -36.07
N ALA A 313 -32.76 63.45 -36.67
CA ALA A 313 -31.62 64.19 -36.14
C ALA A 313 -31.58 65.63 -36.71
N HIS A 314 -32.27 66.55 -36.05
CA HIS A 314 -32.34 67.96 -36.46
C HIS A 314 -31.21 68.82 -35.85
N GLY A 315 -30.82 69.90 -36.55
CA GLY A 315 -29.90 70.92 -36.02
C GLY A 315 -28.40 70.63 -36.22
N LEU A 316 -28.04 69.70 -37.11
CA LEU A 316 -26.64 69.42 -37.44
C LEU A 316 -26.02 70.53 -38.29
N HIS A 317 -24.73 70.80 -38.05
CA HIS A 317 -23.95 71.74 -38.88
C HIS A 317 -23.87 71.25 -40.33
N VAL A 318 -23.87 72.18 -41.30
CA VAL A 318 -23.86 71.88 -42.75
C VAL A 318 -22.71 70.93 -43.12
N ASP A 319 -21.55 71.08 -42.50
CA ASP A 319 -20.40 70.19 -42.75
C ASP A 319 -20.64 68.75 -42.30
N LEU A 320 -21.39 68.54 -41.20
CA LEU A 320 -21.75 67.20 -40.73
C LEU A 320 -22.75 66.53 -41.69
N ILE A 321 -23.71 67.31 -42.18
CA ILE A 321 -24.67 66.87 -43.19
C ILE A 321 -23.93 66.44 -44.47
N ASN A 322 -22.97 67.23 -44.93
CA ASN A 322 -22.12 66.89 -46.08
C ASN A 322 -21.33 65.60 -45.84
N LEU A 323 -20.78 65.39 -44.64
CA LEU A 323 -20.05 64.16 -44.31
C LEU A 323 -20.96 62.93 -44.30
N ILE A 324 -22.19 63.05 -43.78
CA ILE A 324 -23.19 61.97 -43.80
C ILE A 324 -23.56 61.64 -45.24
N GLY A 325 -23.83 62.66 -46.07
CA GLY A 325 -24.14 62.49 -47.48
C GLY A 325 -23.06 61.74 -48.28
N ARG A 326 -21.78 61.96 -47.95
CA ARG A 326 -20.65 61.27 -48.59
C ARG A 326 -20.68 59.76 -48.37
N LEU A 327 -21.32 59.28 -47.31
CA LEU A 327 -21.44 57.84 -47.02
C LEU A 327 -22.26 57.09 -48.08
N LYS A 328 -23.17 57.77 -48.79
CA LYS A 328 -23.95 57.20 -49.89
C LYS A 328 -23.06 56.51 -50.93
N TYR A 329 -21.88 57.07 -51.21
CA TYR A 329 -20.96 56.58 -52.24
C TYR A 329 -19.87 55.64 -51.70
N ARG A 330 -19.80 55.37 -50.38
CA ARG A 330 -18.77 54.51 -49.76
C ARG A 330 -19.14 53.02 -49.75
N THR A 331 -20.41 52.71 -50.01
CA THR A 331 -21.00 51.39 -49.80
C THR A 331 -21.76 50.84 -50.99
N SER A 332 -21.95 51.64 -52.04
CA SER A 332 -22.59 51.29 -53.31
C SER A 332 -21.57 51.27 -54.41
#